data_AF-A0A812MT09-F1
#
_entry.id   AF-A0A812MT09-F1
#
_cell.length_a   1.000
_cell.length_b   1.000
_cell.length_c   1.000
_cell.angle_alpha   90.00
_cell.angle_beta   90.00
_cell.angle_gamma   90.00
#
_symmetry.space_group_name_H-M   'P 1'
#
loop_
_entity.id
_entity.type
_entity.pdbx_description
1 polymer ?
#
loop_
_entity_poly.entity_id
_entity_poly.type
_entity_poly.pdbx_seq_one_letter_code
_entity_poly.pdbx_strand_id
1 'polypeptide(L)'
;MVSRHRCALASLIRRRCQGRCLSGTAVEEVHTSPASRPKLVMAPRTRPEKGGDARVSRRMPWIFRNEAVNVDELRASGREALLVNVENSEGRELGIAMCNLSKGGSTGVNILGRMLTDNVAVDVNVEFFMARVRSALEHRQRVLPGKSSYRLLNAEGDHLPGVLCDRYGDVSASKLCVQFTALAAERLFCEDILDSLEAVISPSAVVLRYDARADRTLEQAGIRKPEIVRGDLPGPVECKDESGFVFAADLLAEGWTSGSFFEAQTLRGLLASALSALEKGSPTTSAHQRQKASAPQPGRRTPQVLSLFGESSGVFCAAQGALSSCFVPAWGFPEEAKEALEMLAARNGCSEKVTVSSLSKEPSLSELGGESSRCKFDIVSLEPPPLAPTYGSVEEGARLYTAWTALAASATKPGGLLVISCRSRTMSAVRLMRCINLAVWSVGLRARLVHRSAHAGLDSPIHFALQDTNQLQTVGLRILQGTGAGTARAEEL
;
A
#
# COMPACT_ATOMS: atom_id res chain seq x y z
N MET A 1 21.98 -19.79 -16.58
CA MET A 1 21.36 -18.44 -16.44
C MET A 1 22.11 -17.35 -17.22
N VAL A 2 23.45 -17.27 -17.15
CA VAL A 2 24.26 -16.24 -17.83
C VAL A 2 24.13 -16.21 -19.37
N SER A 3 23.94 -17.36 -20.05
CA SER A 3 23.81 -17.41 -21.52
C SER A 3 22.45 -16.90 -22.04
N ARG A 4 21.35 -17.21 -21.33
CA ARG A 4 20.00 -16.67 -21.65
C ARG A 4 19.95 -15.15 -21.44
N HIS A 5 20.67 -14.63 -20.44
CA HIS A 5 20.75 -13.19 -20.15
C HIS A 5 21.45 -12.38 -21.25
N ARG A 6 22.56 -12.88 -21.82
CA ARG A 6 23.24 -12.21 -22.94
C ARG A 6 22.38 -12.22 -24.21
N CYS A 7 21.64 -13.30 -24.47
CA CYS A 7 20.68 -13.36 -25.59
C CYS A 7 19.50 -12.39 -25.43
N ALA A 8 18.92 -12.28 -24.22
CA ALA A 8 17.82 -11.35 -23.95
C ALA A 8 18.26 -9.89 -24.15
N LEU A 9 19.39 -9.49 -23.57
CA LEU A 9 19.95 -8.14 -23.72
C LEU A 9 20.31 -7.83 -25.18
N ALA A 10 20.92 -8.78 -25.90
CA ALA A 10 21.23 -8.62 -27.33
C ALA A 10 19.96 -8.51 -28.20
N SER A 11 18.88 -9.22 -27.85
CA SER A 11 17.59 -9.12 -28.55
C SER A 11 16.87 -7.79 -28.28
N LEU A 12 17.00 -7.26 -27.06
CA LEU A 12 16.48 -5.94 -26.64
C LEU A 12 17.23 -4.80 -27.33
N ILE A 13 18.56 -4.85 -27.36
CA ILE A 13 19.40 -3.91 -28.10
C ILE A 13 19.04 -3.93 -29.60
N ARG A 14 18.82 -5.11 -30.20
CA ARG A 14 18.37 -5.24 -31.60
C ARG A 14 16.97 -4.65 -31.84
N ARG A 15 16.01 -4.84 -30.92
CA ARG A 15 14.66 -4.24 -31.01
C ARG A 15 14.72 -2.71 -30.92
N ARG A 16 15.53 -2.14 -30.01
CA ARG A 16 15.75 -0.68 -29.92
C ARG A 16 16.35 -0.09 -31.20
N CYS A 17 17.20 -0.83 -31.91
CA CYS A 17 17.72 -0.41 -33.21
C CYS A 17 16.70 -0.53 -34.36
N GLN A 18 15.60 -1.28 -34.20
CA GLN A 18 14.66 -1.61 -35.27
C GLN A 18 13.24 -1.04 -35.10
N GLY A 19 12.88 -0.47 -33.94
CA GLY A 19 11.53 0.07 -33.73
C GLY A 19 11.43 1.15 -32.66
N ARG A 20 11.51 2.43 -33.07
CA ARG A 20 10.87 3.54 -32.33
C ARG A 20 9.50 3.78 -32.95
N CYS A 21 8.46 3.16 -32.41
CA CYS A 21 7.07 3.48 -32.76
C CYS A 21 6.14 3.04 -31.62
N LEU A 22 6.14 3.76 -30.51
CA LEU A 22 5.02 3.82 -29.59
C LEU A 22 4.74 5.29 -29.29
N SER A 23 3.66 5.80 -29.88
CA SER A 23 3.12 7.16 -29.78
C SER A 23 4.00 8.30 -30.33
N GLY A 24 3.40 9.16 -31.17
CA GLY A 24 4.06 10.22 -31.96
C GLY A 24 4.62 11.41 -31.16
N THR A 25 5.12 11.21 -29.95
CA THR A 25 5.96 12.18 -29.23
C THR A 25 7.43 11.80 -29.45
N ALA A 26 8.24 12.72 -29.95
CA ALA A 26 9.69 12.52 -30.06
C ALA A 26 10.22 12.03 -28.70
N VAL A 27 10.87 10.86 -28.68
CA VAL A 27 11.53 10.35 -27.48
C VAL A 27 12.66 11.33 -27.17
N GLU A 28 12.43 12.24 -26.23
CA GLU A 28 13.42 13.21 -25.79
C GLU A 28 14.67 12.49 -25.29
N GLU A 29 15.83 12.94 -25.73
CA GLU A 29 17.09 12.34 -25.33
C GLU A 29 17.29 12.54 -23.81
N VAL A 30 17.37 11.42 -23.09
CA VAL A 30 17.66 11.42 -21.66
C VAL A 30 19.18 11.47 -21.51
N HIS A 31 19.68 12.47 -20.78
CA HIS A 31 21.11 12.63 -20.49
C HIS A 31 21.58 11.56 -19.49
N THR A 32 21.68 10.31 -19.96
CA THR A 32 22.00 9.16 -19.12
C THR A 32 23.47 9.09 -18.73
N SER A 33 24.36 9.83 -19.41
CA SER A 33 25.80 9.85 -19.12
C SER A 33 26.19 10.95 -18.12
N PRO A 34 27.15 10.70 -17.20
CA PRO A 34 27.52 11.63 -16.13
C PRO A 34 27.82 13.06 -16.59
N ALA A 35 28.60 13.23 -17.66
CA ALA A 35 29.05 14.53 -18.14
C ALA A 35 27.95 15.36 -18.83
N SER A 36 26.88 14.71 -19.27
CA SER A 36 25.79 15.36 -20.02
C SER A 36 24.65 15.89 -19.14
N ARG A 37 24.66 15.57 -17.84
CA ARG A 37 23.55 15.91 -16.95
C ARG A 37 23.62 17.35 -16.45
N PRO A 38 22.50 18.08 -16.47
CA PRO A 38 22.42 19.35 -15.76
C PRO A 38 22.59 19.14 -14.24
N LYS A 39 22.99 20.21 -13.55
CA LYS A 39 23.24 20.21 -12.12
C LYS A 39 22.05 20.77 -11.34
N LEU A 40 21.66 20.10 -10.27
CA LEU A 40 20.75 20.62 -9.25
C LEU A 40 21.57 21.04 -8.04
N VAL A 41 21.53 22.33 -7.72
CA VAL A 41 22.31 22.90 -6.62
C VAL A 41 21.41 23.04 -5.40
N MET A 42 21.84 22.41 -4.31
CA MET A 42 21.14 22.45 -3.04
C MET A 42 21.40 23.76 -2.29
N ALA A 43 20.38 24.26 -1.59
CA ALA A 43 20.52 25.41 -0.70
C ALA A 43 21.45 25.09 0.49
N PRO A 44 22.20 26.09 1.00
CA PRO A 44 23.07 25.89 2.14
C PRO A 44 22.30 25.49 3.40
N ARG A 45 23.00 24.82 4.32
CA ARG A 45 22.45 24.44 5.61
C ARG A 45 22.13 25.69 6.42
N THR A 46 20.85 26.00 6.57
CA THR A 46 20.43 27.10 7.44
C THR A 46 20.21 26.64 8.88
N ARG A 47 19.84 25.36 9.09
CA ARG A 47 19.72 24.71 10.43
C ARG A 47 20.05 23.21 10.38
N PRO A 48 20.56 22.59 11.47
CA PRO A 48 20.91 21.16 11.51
C PRO A 48 19.74 20.20 11.26
N GLU A 49 18.52 20.61 11.61
CA GLU A 49 17.29 19.83 11.47
C GLU A 49 16.37 20.27 10.31
N LYS A 50 16.61 21.43 9.69
CA LYS A 50 15.68 22.02 8.71
C LYS A 50 16.42 22.68 7.54
N GLY A 51 16.47 21.97 6.43
CA GLY A 51 16.50 22.53 5.08
C GLY A 51 17.87 22.76 4.46
N GLY A 52 17.96 22.42 3.17
CA GLY A 52 19.14 22.53 2.33
C GLY A 52 19.80 21.18 2.05
N ASP A 53 21.10 21.20 1.75
CA ASP A 53 21.85 19.99 1.39
C ASP A 53 21.96 18.94 2.52
N ALA A 54 21.62 19.28 3.78
CA ALA A 54 21.80 18.42 4.94
C ALA A 54 21.01 17.11 4.85
N ARG A 55 19.79 17.15 4.28
CA ARG A 55 18.96 15.95 4.11
C ARG A 55 19.57 14.99 3.11
N VAL A 56 19.89 15.47 1.92
CA VAL A 56 20.47 14.67 0.84
C VAL A 56 21.85 14.13 1.24
N SER A 57 22.66 14.95 1.94
CA SER A 57 23.94 14.53 2.53
C SER A 57 23.80 13.36 3.52
N ARG A 58 22.63 13.23 4.17
CA ARG A 58 22.27 12.12 5.07
C ARG A 58 21.52 11.00 4.34
N ARG A 59 21.61 10.95 3.01
CA ARG A 59 20.97 9.93 2.14
C ARG A 59 19.44 9.90 2.24
N MET A 60 18.82 11.04 2.55
CA MET A 60 17.37 11.18 2.40
C MET A 60 17.03 11.11 0.90
N PRO A 61 16.07 10.27 0.48
CA PRO A 61 15.82 10.01 -0.95
C PRO A 61 15.02 11.11 -1.64
N TRP A 62 14.41 12.03 -0.90
CA TRP A 62 13.59 13.10 -1.45
C TRP A 62 14.26 14.46 -1.29
N ILE A 63 14.19 15.24 -2.37
CA ILE A 63 14.60 16.64 -2.45
C ILE A 63 13.33 17.47 -2.54
N PHE A 64 13.08 18.31 -1.55
CA PHE A 64 11.96 19.24 -1.61
C PHE A 64 12.32 20.48 -2.43
N ARG A 65 11.32 21.08 -3.06
CA ARG A 65 11.50 22.25 -3.93
C ARG A 65 12.20 23.41 -3.24
N ASN A 66 11.87 23.66 -1.97
CA ASN A 66 12.47 24.72 -1.16
C ASN A 66 13.91 24.42 -0.71
N GLU A 67 14.48 23.27 -1.11
CA GLU A 67 15.84 22.87 -0.76
C GLU A 67 16.82 23.05 -1.93
N ALA A 68 16.36 23.49 -3.10
CA ALA A 68 17.19 23.74 -4.28
C ALA A 68 17.14 25.21 -4.71
N VAL A 69 18.25 25.73 -5.23
CA VAL A 69 18.39 27.17 -5.56
C VAL A 69 18.21 27.50 -7.04
N ASN A 70 18.42 26.54 -7.94
CA ASN A 70 18.44 26.77 -9.39
C ASN A 70 17.28 26.09 -10.14
N VAL A 71 16.13 25.93 -9.49
CA VAL A 71 14.97 25.22 -10.06
C VAL A 71 14.43 25.91 -11.32
N ASP A 72 14.43 27.25 -11.35
CA ASP A 72 13.91 28.01 -12.49
C ASP A 72 14.86 27.97 -13.70
N GLU A 73 16.17 27.85 -13.48
CA GLU A 73 17.14 27.59 -14.55
C GLU A 73 16.91 26.22 -15.19
N LEU A 74 16.70 25.18 -14.38
CA LEU A 74 16.38 23.84 -14.89
C LEU A 74 15.07 23.83 -15.69
N ARG A 75 14.08 24.62 -15.27
CA ARG A 75 12.82 24.79 -16.02
C ARG A 75 12.96 25.52 -17.34
N ALA A 76 13.98 26.36 -17.50
CA ALA A 76 14.22 27.05 -18.76
C ALA A 76 14.50 26.06 -19.91
N SER A 77 14.82 24.80 -19.60
CA SER A 77 14.88 23.71 -20.58
C SER A 77 13.54 23.40 -21.27
N GLY A 78 12.41 23.83 -20.70
CA GLY A 78 11.07 23.51 -21.20
C GLY A 78 10.58 22.09 -20.91
N ARG A 79 11.39 21.26 -20.24
CA ARG A 79 11.10 19.85 -19.97
C ARG A 79 10.30 19.65 -18.69
N GLU A 80 9.38 18.69 -18.69
CA GLU A 80 8.61 18.31 -17.48
C GLU A 80 9.46 17.55 -16.46
N ALA A 81 10.47 16.82 -16.92
CA ALA A 81 11.34 16.02 -16.08
C ALA A 81 12.79 16.05 -16.56
N LEU A 82 13.74 15.95 -15.63
CA LEU A 82 15.18 15.89 -15.91
C LEU A 82 15.88 14.86 -15.03
N LEU A 83 16.91 14.20 -15.57
CA LEU A 83 17.92 13.52 -14.78
C LEU A 83 19.04 14.52 -14.46
N VAL A 84 19.38 14.69 -13.19
CA VAL A 84 20.33 15.71 -12.73
C VAL A 84 21.43 15.10 -11.86
N ASN A 85 22.63 15.68 -11.92
CA ASN A 85 23.61 15.52 -10.85
C ASN A 85 23.27 16.48 -9.72
N VAL A 86 23.29 16.01 -8.48
CA VAL A 86 22.95 16.81 -7.30
C VAL A 86 24.23 17.22 -6.60
N GLU A 87 24.38 18.51 -6.32
CA GLU A 87 25.53 19.07 -5.60
C GLU A 87 25.07 19.82 -4.35
N ASN A 88 25.89 19.77 -3.31
CA ASN A 88 25.68 20.57 -2.11
C ASN A 88 25.98 22.06 -2.37
N SER A 89 25.79 22.94 -1.38
CA SER A 89 26.03 24.38 -1.58
C SER A 89 27.51 24.76 -1.77
N GLU A 90 28.43 23.82 -1.56
CA GLU A 90 29.88 23.97 -1.71
C GLU A 90 30.39 23.34 -3.01
N GLY A 91 29.50 22.82 -3.87
CA GLY A 91 29.84 22.15 -5.13
C GLY A 91 30.29 20.70 -4.99
N ARG A 92 30.16 20.07 -3.81
CA ARG A 92 30.39 18.64 -3.63
C ARG A 92 29.23 17.84 -4.22
N GLU A 93 29.57 16.87 -5.05
CA GLU A 93 28.64 15.90 -5.61
C GLU A 93 27.99 15.01 -4.53
N LEU A 94 26.67 14.90 -4.57
CA LEU A 94 25.86 14.11 -3.66
C LEU A 94 25.21 12.89 -4.33
N GLY A 95 25.12 12.88 -5.67
CA GLY A 95 24.56 11.76 -6.43
C GLY A 95 23.71 12.19 -7.61
N ILE A 96 22.82 11.31 -8.04
CA ILE A 96 21.94 11.49 -9.20
C ILE A 96 20.49 11.49 -8.72
N ALA A 97 19.68 12.43 -9.20
CA ALA A 97 18.24 12.47 -8.95
C ALA A 97 17.46 12.59 -10.26
N MET A 98 16.26 12.03 -10.27
CA MET A 98 15.25 12.40 -11.26
C MET A 98 14.36 13.51 -10.68
N CYS A 99 14.14 14.56 -11.46
CA CYS A 99 13.42 15.75 -11.05
C CYS A 99 12.10 15.89 -11.82
N ASN A 100 11.04 16.24 -11.09
CA ASN A 100 9.76 16.69 -11.64
C ASN A 100 9.73 18.22 -11.62
N LEU A 101 9.77 18.83 -12.79
CA LEU A 101 9.83 20.29 -12.96
C LEU A 101 8.46 20.94 -13.15
N SER A 102 7.38 20.15 -13.19
CA SER A 102 6.02 20.61 -13.41
C SER A 102 5.60 21.71 -12.43
N LYS A 103 4.87 22.68 -12.98
CA LYS A 103 4.43 23.93 -12.34
C LYS A 103 2.98 23.86 -11.85
N GLY A 104 2.41 22.75 -11.40
CA GLY A 104 0.96 22.77 -11.13
C GLY A 104 0.56 23.48 -9.84
N GLY A 105 -0.57 24.18 -9.92
CA GLY A 105 -1.08 25.02 -8.84
C GLY A 105 -0.19 26.23 -8.55
N SER A 106 -0.52 26.98 -7.50
CA SER A 106 0.23 28.17 -7.07
C SER A 106 1.62 27.86 -6.48
N THR A 107 1.92 26.59 -6.18
CA THR A 107 3.16 26.16 -5.48
C THR A 107 3.98 25.08 -6.20
N GLY A 108 3.40 24.37 -7.19
CA GLY A 108 4.06 23.27 -7.91
C GLY A 108 4.17 21.95 -7.12
N VAL A 109 4.74 20.91 -7.74
CA VAL A 109 5.05 19.63 -7.07
C VAL A 109 6.08 19.86 -5.95
N ASN A 110 5.79 19.39 -4.73
CA ASN A 110 6.60 19.64 -3.54
C ASN A 110 7.88 18.78 -3.49
N ILE A 111 7.77 17.49 -3.80
CA ILE A 111 8.94 16.62 -4.00
C ILE A 111 9.50 16.92 -5.38
N LEU A 112 10.52 17.78 -5.44
CA LEU A 112 11.17 18.19 -6.67
C LEU A 112 11.97 17.04 -7.27
N GLY A 113 12.78 16.37 -6.44
CA GLY A 113 13.73 15.37 -6.87
C GLY A 113 13.63 14.09 -6.05
N ARG A 114 13.87 12.96 -6.71
CA ARG A 114 14.01 11.64 -6.08
C ARG A 114 15.38 11.08 -6.41
N MET A 115 16.20 10.87 -5.38
CA MET A 115 17.55 10.34 -5.51
C MET A 115 17.50 8.90 -6.06
N LEU A 116 18.32 8.64 -7.07
CA LEU A 116 18.52 7.31 -7.63
C LEU A 116 19.75 6.66 -7.00
N THR A 117 20.89 7.34 -6.95
CA THR A 117 22.15 6.82 -6.39
C THR A 117 22.99 7.97 -5.85
N ASP A 118 23.91 7.67 -4.93
CA ASP A 118 24.95 8.58 -4.43
C ASP A 118 26.21 8.61 -5.32
N ASN A 119 26.27 7.77 -6.36
CA ASN A 119 27.40 7.72 -7.29
C ASN A 119 27.06 8.42 -8.62
N VAL A 120 27.60 9.63 -8.81
CA VAL A 120 27.40 10.44 -10.02
C VAL A 120 27.98 9.82 -11.29
N ALA A 121 28.98 8.94 -11.17
CA ALA A 121 29.69 8.35 -12.31
C ALA A 121 28.93 7.21 -12.98
N VAL A 122 27.80 6.78 -12.43
CA VAL A 122 26.99 5.67 -12.95
C VAL A 122 26.14 6.16 -14.12
N ASP A 123 26.09 5.40 -15.22
CA ASP A 123 25.08 5.57 -16.26
C ASP A 123 23.72 5.04 -15.78
N VAL A 124 22.67 5.85 -15.89
CA VAL A 124 21.30 5.44 -15.53
C VAL A 124 20.61 4.90 -16.78
N ASN A 125 20.74 3.59 -17.00
CA ASN A 125 20.27 2.88 -18.19
C ASN A 125 19.56 1.56 -17.82
N VAL A 126 19.26 0.73 -18.82
CA VAL A 126 18.61 -0.58 -18.61
C VAL A 126 19.41 -1.48 -17.66
N GLU A 127 20.75 -1.53 -17.75
CA GLU A 127 21.57 -2.35 -16.85
C GLU A 127 21.47 -1.90 -15.38
N PHE A 128 21.40 -0.59 -15.15
CA PHE A 128 21.18 0.00 -13.83
C PHE A 128 19.84 -0.44 -13.22
N PHE A 129 18.76 -0.41 -14.02
CA PHE A 129 17.43 -0.83 -13.57
C PHE A 129 17.33 -2.36 -13.41
N MET A 130 17.96 -3.14 -14.30
CA MET A 130 18.05 -4.60 -14.18
C MET A 130 18.70 -5.03 -12.85
N ALA A 131 19.76 -4.34 -12.40
CA ALA A 131 20.39 -4.63 -11.12
C ALA A 131 19.42 -4.45 -9.94
N ARG A 132 18.60 -3.40 -9.97
CA ARG A 132 17.58 -3.11 -8.92
C ARG A 132 16.44 -4.11 -8.94
N VAL A 133 15.93 -4.44 -10.12
CA VAL A 133 14.88 -5.47 -10.29
C VAL A 133 15.37 -6.83 -9.77
N ARG A 134 16.63 -7.22 -10.06
CA ARG A 134 17.22 -8.45 -9.51
C ARG A 134 17.31 -8.43 -7.99
N SER A 135 17.82 -7.34 -7.42
CA SER A 135 17.90 -7.18 -5.96
C SER A 135 16.52 -7.30 -5.30
N ALA A 136 15.50 -6.67 -5.89
CA ALA A 136 14.13 -6.71 -5.39
C ALA A 136 13.53 -8.12 -5.50
N LEU A 137 13.78 -8.83 -6.61
CA LEU A 137 13.36 -10.22 -6.79
C LEU A 137 14.02 -11.15 -5.77
N GLU A 138 15.33 -11.04 -5.57
CA GLU A 138 16.09 -11.84 -4.60
C GLU A 138 15.58 -11.62 -3.17
N HIS A 139 15.21 -10.39 -2.82
CA HIS A 139 14.55 -10.10 -1.55
C HIS A 139 13.24 -10.87 -1.40
N ARG A 140 12.35 -10.84 -2.40
CA ARG A 140 11.07 -11.57 -2.34
C ARG A 140 11.28 -13.07 -2.27
N GLN A 141 12.22 -13.62 -3.04
CA GLN A 141 12.55 -15.05 -2.97
C GLN A 141 13.02 -15.47 -1.58
N ARG A 142 13.72 -14.60 -0.85
CA ARG A 142 14.18 -14.87 0.52
C ARG A 142 13.07 -14.79 1.55
N VAL A 143 12.20 -13.78 1.47
CA VAL A 143 11.20 -13.50 2.52
C VAL A 143 9.83 -14.12 2.25
N LEU A 144 9.56 -14.52 1.00
CA LEU A 144 8.32 -15.15 0.55
C LEU A 144 8.58 -16.46 -0.22
N PRO A 145 9.21 -17.47 0.42
CA PRO A 145 9.50 -18.73 -0.25
C PRO A 145 8.21 -19.40 -0.75
N GLY A 146 8.22 -19.81 -2.03
CA GLY A 146 7.09 -20.52 -2.65
C GLY A 146 5.88 -19.65 -3.02
N LYS A 147 5.94 -18.33 -2.83
CA LYS A 147 4.86 -17.42 -3.26
C LYS A 147 4.97 -17.12 -4.75
N SER A 148 3.85 -17.18 -5.45
CA SER A 148 3.75 -16.85 -6.88
C SER A 148 3.26 -15.42 -7.13
N SER A 149 2.41 -14.89 -6.27
CA SER A 149 1.89 -13.52 -6.35
C SER A 149 2.33 -12.67 -5.15
N TYR A 150 2.90 -11.50 -5.41
CA TYR A 150 3.40 -10.54 -4.40
C TYR A 150 3.73 -9.19 -5.03
N ARG A 151 3.96 -8.17 -4.20
CA ARG A 151 4.57 -6.91 -4.68
C ARG A 151 6.05 -7.12 -4.98
N LEU A 152 6.45 -7.03 -6.25
CA LEU A 152 7.83 -7.19 -6.71
C LEU A 152 8.66 -5.91 -6.47
N LEU A 153 8.10 -4.74 -6.77
CA LEU A 153 8.75 -3.44 -6.55
C LEU A 153 7.83 -2.54 -5.72
N ASN A 154 8.38 -1.90 -4.68
CA ASN A 154 7.69 -1.01 -3.76
C ASN A 154 8.40 0.35 -3.64
N ALA A 155 8.52 1.05 -4.77
CA ALA A 155 9.02 2.41 -4.86
C ALA A 155 10.41 2.60 -4.22
N GLU A 156 10.59 3.61 -3.36
CA GLU A 156 11.86 3.89 -2.68
C GLU A 156 12.37 2.69 -1.87
N GLY A 157 11.47 1.83 -1.38
CA GLY A 157 11.85 0.64 -0.61
C GLY A 157 12.72 -0.35 -1.38
N ASP A 158 12.62 -0.34 -2.70
CA ASP A 158 13.43 -1.16 -3.62
C ASP A 158 14.42 -0.33 -4.43
N HIS A 159 14.68 0.90 -3.96
CA HIS A 159 15.50 1.87 -4.66
C HIS A 159 14.98 2.16 -6.08
N LEU A 160 13.69 2.07 -6.34
CA LEU A 160 13.08 2.51 -7.60
C LEU A 160 12.00 3.55 -7.32
N PRO A 161 12.39 4.79 -6.95
CA PRO A 161 11.46 5.77 -6.42
C PRO A 161 10.28 6.00 -7.37
N GLY A 162 9.07 5.89 -6.84
CA GLY A 162 7.86 6.08 -7.62
C GLY A 162 7.53 4.98 -8.64
N VAL A 163 8.12 3.79 -8.54
CA VAL A 163 7.78 2.63 -9.38
C VAL A 163 7.22 1.51 -8.49
N LEU A 164 5.98 1.13 -8.75
CA LEU A 164 5.35 -0.04 -8.16
C LEU A 164 5.23 -1.14 -9.21
N CYS A 165 5.50 -2.37 -8.81
CA CYS A 165 5.28 -3.53 -9.66
C CYS A 165 4.74 -4.68 -8.83
N ASP A 166 3.57 -5.16 -9.20
CA ASP A 166 2.95 -6.33 -8.61
C ASP A 166 3.07 -7.52 -9.56
N ARG A 167 3.47 -8.66 -9.03
CA ARG A 167 3.60 -9.93 -9.76
C ARG A 167 2.41 -10.82 -9.45
N TYR A 168 1.81 -11.38 -10.49
CA TYR A 168 0.65 -12.27 -10.39
C TYR A 168 0.90 -13.60 -11.12
N GLY A 169 0.59 -14.71 -10.46
CA GLY A 169 0.66 -16.06 -11.02
C GLY A 169 2.06 -16.65 -11.07
N ASP A 170 2.14 -17.91 -11.50
CA ASP A 170 3.37 -18.71 -11.40
C ASP A 170 4.53 -18.19 -12.24
N VAL A 171 5.75 -18.59 -11.84
CA VAL A 171 7.00 -18.06 -12.39
C VAL A 171 7.08 -18.18 -13.92
N SER A 172 6.61 -19.28 -14.50
CA SER A 172 6.65 -19.54 -15.93
C SER A 172 5.60 -18.79 -16.76
N ALA A 173 4.61 -18.19 -16.11
CA ALA A 173 3.49 -17.50 -16.76
C ALA A 173 3.05 -16.27 -15.96
N SER A 174 4.01 -15.57 -15.33
CA SER A 174 3.69 -14.47 -14.43
C SER A 174 3.29 -13.23 -15.23
N LYS A 175 2.30 -12.50 -14.71
CA LYS A 175 1.82 -11.22 -15.23
C LYS A 175 2.32 -10.12 -14.31
N LEU A 176 2.75 -9.01 -14.89
CA LEU A 176 3.19 -7.84 -14.12
C LEU A 176 2.17 -6.72 -14.27
N CYS A 177 1.80 -6.10 -13.15
CA CYS A 177 1.10 -4.82 -13.14
C CYS A 177 2.08 -3.77 -12.65
N VAL A 178 2.38 -2.78 -13.48
CA VAL A 178 3.35 -1.71 -13.18
C VAL A 178 2.61 -0.39 -13.08
N GLN A 179 2.96 0.40 -12.07
CA GLN A 179 2.46 1.75 -11.88
C GLN A 179 3.61 2.72 -11.62
N PHE A 180 3.58 3.85 -12.29
CA PHE A 180 4.44 4.98 -12.01
C PHE A 180 3.68 5.98 -11.14
N THR A 181 4.12 6.17 -9.89
CA THR A 181 3.59 7.22 -9.02
C THR A 181 4.40 8.50 -9.12
N ALA A 182 5.64 8.46 -9.60
CA ALA A 182 6.45 9.65 -9.91
C ALA A 182 6.46 9.94 -11.42
N LEU A 183 6.16 11.18 -11.81
CA LEU A 183 6.13 11.60 -13.22
C LEU A 183 7.48 11.38 -13.89
N ALA A 184 8.57 11.77 -13.22
CA ALA A 184 9.91 11.71 -13.78
C ALA A 184 10.36 10.27 -14.07
N ALA A 185 9.94 9.29 -13.26
CA ALA A 185 10.23 7.87 -13.51
C ALA A 185 9.56 7.38 -14.80
N GLU A 186 8.30 7.74 -15.01
CA GLU A 186 7.56 7.41 -16.23
C GLU A 186 8.18 8.10 -17.46
N ARG A 187 8.36 9.43 -17.39
CA ARG A 187 8.83 10.23 -18.53
C ARG A 187 10.24 9.88 -18.98
N LEU A 188 11.14 9.59 -18.03
CA LEU A 188 12.54 9.37 -18.34
C LEU A 188 12.88 7.89 -18.59
N PHE A 189 12.19 6.95 -17.91
CA PHE A 189 12.70 5.58 -17.80
C PHE A 189 11.65 4.47 -17.98
N CYS A 190 10.45 4.77 -18.46
CA CYS A 190 9.41 3.76 -18.64
C CYS A 190 9.91 2.53 -19.42
N GLU A 191 10.48 2.74 -20.62
CA GLU A 191 10.97 1.64 -21.46
C GLU A 191 12.19 0.93 -20.85
N ASP A 192 13.15 1.64 -20.24
CA ASP A 192 14.30 1.00 -19.58
C ASP A 192 13.86 0.09 -18.42
N ILE A 193 12.84 0.49 -17.67
CA ILE A 193 12.28 -0.28 -16.56
C ILE A 193 11.49 -1.49 -17.09
N LEU A 194 10.68 -1.31 -18.14
CA LEU A 194 9.96 -2.41 -18.79
C LEU A 194 10.92 -3.46 -19.36
N ASP A 195 11.95 -3.02 -20.09
CA ASP A 195 13.00 -3.85 -20.66
C ASP A 195 13.74 -4.62 -19.55
N SER A 196 14.00 -3.97 -18.41
CA SER A 196 14.62 -4.59 -17.24
C SER A 196 13.75 -5.67 -16.62
N LEU A 197 12.44 -5.41 -16.47
CA LEU A 197 11.47 -6.38 -15.96
C LEU A 197 11.36 -7.58 -16.91
N GLU A 198 11.32 -7.36 -18.22
CA GLU A 198 11.28 -8.44 -19.22
C GLU A 198 12.53 -9.31 -19.15
N ALA A 199 13.71 -8.69 -19.05
CA ALA A 199 14.98 -9.39 -19.00
C ALA A 199 15.18 -10.21 -17.72
N VAL A 200 14.64 -9.74 -16.57
CA VAL A 200 14.83 -10.40 -15.27
C VAL A 200 13.71 -11.40 -14.95
N ILE A 201 12.45 -11.05 -15.26
CA ILE A 201 11.27 -11.83 -14.88
C ILE A 201 10.77 -12.71 -16.02
N SER A 202 10.96 -12.29 -17.27
CA SER A 202 10.38 -12.94 -18.46
C SER A 202 8.87 -13.19 -18.32
N PRO A 203 8.06 -12.13 -18.06
CA PRO A 203 6.63 -12.27 -17.83
C PRO A 203 5.88 -12.60 -19.12
N SER A 204 4.71 -13.24 -19.00
CA SER A 204 3.83 -13.51 -20.14
C SER A 204 3.03 -12.27 -20.57
N ALA A 205 2.85 -11.32 -19.65
CA ALA A 205 2.18 -10.04 -19.90
C ALA A 205 2.69 -8.95 -18.96
N VAL A 206 2.71 -7.71 -19.44
CA VAL A 206 2.94 -6.51 -18.63
C VAL A 206 1.82 -5.51 -18.88
N VAL A 207 1.15 -5.11 -17.80
CA VAL A 207 0.11 -4.08 -17.79
C VAL A 207 0.66 -2.82 -17.14
N LEU A 208 0.59 -1.69 -17.83
CA LEU A 208 0.78 -0.37 -17.22
C LEU A 208 -0.55 0.18 -16.74
N ARG A 209 -0.58 0.68 -15.50
CA ARG A 209 -1.72 1.41 -14.96
C ARG A 209 -1.34 2.83 -14.60
N TYR A 210 -2.31 3.74 -14.78
CA TYR A 210 -2.16 5.18 -14.62
C TYR A 210 -3.30 5.73 -13.76
N ASP A 211 -3.61 5.01 -12.70
CA ASP A 211 -4.76 5.28 -11.83
C ASP A 211 -4.63 6.61 -11.09
N ALA A 212 -5.76 7.19 -10.68
CA ALA A 212 -5.87 8.42 -9.91
C ALA A 212 -5.42 8.27 -8.44
N ARG A 213 -4.21 7.72 -8.20
CA ARG A 213 -3.60 7.63 -6.88
C ARG A 213 -3.19 9.02 -6.38
N ALA A 214 -3.28 9.24 -5.07
CA ALA A 214 -2.91 10.50 -4.44
C ALA A 214 -1.50 10.98 -4.86
N ASP A 215 -0.50 10.08 -4.83
CA ASP A 215 0.87 10.40 -5.23
C ASP A 215 0.97 10.84 -6.70
N ARG A 216 0.26 10.15 -7.62
CA ARG A 216 0.25 10.47 -9.06
C ARG A 216 -0.41 11.84 -9.33
N THR A 217 -1.50 12.13 -8.63
CA THR A 217 -2.19 13.42 -8.68
C THR A 217 -1.30 14.55 -8.14
N LEU A 218 -0.62 14.33 -7.01
CA LEU A 218 0.33 15.30 -6.42
C LEU A 218 1.54 15.54 -7.33
N GLU A 219 1.98 14.53 -8.07
CA GLU A 219 3.04 14.59 -9.08
C GLU A 219 2.56 15.17 -10.43
N GLN A 220 1.26 15.42 -10.58
CA GLN A 220 0.63 15.96 -11.79
C GLN A 220 0.87 15.10 -13.02
N ALA A 221 1.02 13.79 -12.82
CA ALA A 221 1.15 12.84 -13.92
C ALA A 221 -0.23 12.51 -14.48
N GLY A 222 -0.32 12.35 -15.80
CA GLY A 222 -1.59 12.15 -16.51
C GLY A 222 -2.32 10.87 -16.08
N ILE A 223 -3.62 10.96 -15.86
CA ILE A 223 -4.48 9.80 -15.56
C ILE A 223 -5.03 9.26 -16.88
N ARG A 224 -4.93 7.95 -17.12
CA ARG A 224 -5.41 7.29 -18.34
C ARG A 224 -5.77 5.83 -18.08
N LYS A 225 -6.45 5.20 -19.03
CA LYS A 225 -6.86 3.80 -18.92
C LYS A 225 -5.64 2.85 -18.86
N PRO A 226 -5.76 1.70 -18.17
CA PRO A 226 -4.75 0.64 -18.21
C PRO A 226 -4.43 0.17 -19.62
N GLU A 227 -3.20 -0.26 -19.85
CA GLU A 227 -2.72 -0.72 -21.15
C GLU A 227 -1.87 -1.98 -21.01
N ILE A 228 -2.09 -2.96 -21.88
CA ILE A 228 -1.17 -4.09 -22.04
C ILE A 228 -0.03 -3.64 -22.95
N VAL A 229 1.18 -3.52 -22.41
CA VAL A 229 2.35 -2.99 -23.14
C VAL A 229 3.30 -4.08 -23.64
N ARG A 230 3.16 -5.31 -23.14
CA ARG A 230 3.93 -6.49 -23.54
C ARG A 230 3.07 -7.74 -23.37
N GLY A 231 3.17 -8.68 -24.31
CA GLY A 231 2.51 -9.99 -24.23
C GLY A 231 0.98 -9.92 -24.24
N ASP A 232 0.33 -10.98 -23.74
CA ASP A 232 -1.11 -11.16 -23.82
C ASP A 232 -1.73 -11.43 -22.44
N LEU A 233 -2.77 -10.68 -22.09
CA LEU A 233 -3.56 -10.89 -20.87
C LEU A 233 -4.97 -11.38 -21.25
N PRO A 234 -5.24 -12.70 -21.22
CA PRO A 234 -6.51 -13.25 -21.67
C PRO A 234 -7.69 -12.97 -20.73
N GLY A 235 -7.43 -12.55 -19.49
CA GLY A 235 -8.47 -12.24 -18.50
C GLY A 235 -7.91 -12.05 -17.10
N PRO A 236 -8.80 -11.96 -16.08
CA PRO A 236 -8.41 -11.82 -14.68
C PRO A 236 -7.49 -12.95 -14.21
N VAL A 237 -6.51 -12.62 -13.36
CA VAL A 237 -5.52 -13.57 -12.84
C VAL A 237 -5.93 -14.05 -11.45
N GLU A 238 -6.20 -15.34 -11.30
CA GLU A 238 -6.49 -15.91 -9.98
C GLU A 238 -5.23 -15.96 -9.10
N CYS A 239 -5.38 -15.51 -7.86
CA CYS A 239 -4.40 -15.58 -6.79
C CYS A 239 -5.01 -16.35 -5.63
N LYS A 240 -4.23 -17.26 -5.05
CA LYS A 240 -4.63 -18.05 -3.89
C LYS A 240 -3.66 -17.78 -2.75
N ASP A 241 -4.20 -17.57 -1.54
CA ASP A 241 -3.37 -17.54 -0.34
C ASP A 241 -3.22 -18.94 0.29
N GLU A 242 -2.43 -19.05 1.35
CA GLU A 242 -2.14 -20.29 2.08
C GLU A 242 -3.40 -20.98 2.62
N SER A 243 -4.47 -20.21 2.83
CA SER A 243 -5.72 -20.70 3.39
C SER A 243 -6.69 -21.21 2.33
N GLY A 244 -6.31 -21.13 1.05
CA GLY A 244 -7.17 -21.44 -0.09
C GLY A 244 -8.08 -20.30 -0.52
N PHE A 245 -8.00 -19.13 0.11
CA PHE A 245 -8.79 -17.97 -0.26
C PHE A 245 -8.38 -17.46 -1.64
N VAL A 246 -9.36 -17.31 -2.53
CA VAL A 246 -9.15 -16.99 -3.95
C VAL A 246 -9.56 -15.55 -4.24
N PHE A 247 -8.66 -14.81 -4.89
CA PHE A 247 -8.87 -13.46 -5.37
C PHE A 247 -8.58 -13.40 -6.87
N ALA A 248 -9.45 -12.78 -7.67
CA ALA A 248 -9.16 -12.56 -9.08
C ALA A 248 -8.65 -11.13 -9.28
N ALA A 249 -7.48 -11.04 -9.90
CA ALA A 249 -6.86 -9.79 -10.28
C ALA A 249 -7.22 -9.39 -11.70
N ASP A 250 -8.24 -8.54 -11.81
CA ASP A 250 -8.56 -7.88 -13.07
C ASP A 250 -7.69 -6.64 -13.23
N LEU A 251 -6.58 -6.83 -13.95
CA LEU A 251 -5.57 -5.79 -14.12
C LEU A 251 -6.01 -4.66 -15.07
N LEU A 252 -7.12 -4.81 -15.78
CA LEU A 252 -7.64 -3.83 -16.73
C LEU A 252 -8.92 -3.15 -16.22
N ALA A 253 -9.60 -3.70 -15.23
CA ALA A 253 -10.79 -3.11 -14.64
C ALA A 253 -10.57 -1.67 -14.15
N GLU A 254 -11.56 -0.83 -14.40
CA GLU A 254 -11.67 0.49 -13.76
C GLU A 254 -11.92 0.29 -12.25
N GLY A 255 -11.33 1.13 -11.40
CA GLY A 255 -11.45 1.00 -9.94
C GLY A 255 -10.60 -0.11 -9.30
N TRP A 256 -9.94 -0.98 -10.09
CA TRP A 256 -9.00 -1.95 -9.57
C TRP A 256 -7.86 -1.29 -8.79
N THR A 257 -7.61 -1.74 -7.56
CA THR A 257 -6.50 -1.28 -6.74
C THR A 257 -5.39 -2.32 -6.74
N SER A 258 -4.35 -2.10 -7.55
CA SER A 258 -3.22 -3.05 -7.58
C SER A 258 -2.53 -3.12 -6.21
N GLY A 259 -2.30 -4.36 -5.78
CA GLY A 259 -1.60 -4.74 -4.57
C GLY A 259 -2.41 -4.83 -3.29
N SER A 260 -3.71 -4.47 -3.30
CA SER A 260 -4.60 -4.61 -2.13
C SER A 260 -4.61 -6.03 -1.56
N PHE A 261 -4.57 -7.04 -2.44
CA PHE A 261 -4.47 -8.44 -2.04
C PHE A 261 -3.22 -8.74 -1.22
N PHE A 262 -2.06 -8.20 -1.60
CA PHE A 262 -0.79 -8.43 -0.91
C PHE A 262 -0.72 -7.63 0.38
N GLU A 263 -1.18 -6.38 0.34
CA GLU A 263 -1.17 -5.49 1.51
C GLU A 263 -2.01 -6.02 2.67
N ALA A 264 -3.08 -6.75 2.36
CA ALA A 264 -3.94 -7.38 3.36
C ALA A 264 -3.41 -8.74 3.88
N GLN A 265 -2.24 -9.25 3.45
CA GLN A 265 -1.75 -10.56 3.89
C GLN A 265 -1.50 -10.61 5.40
N THR A 266 -0.86 -9.58 5.96
CA THR A 266 -0.61 -9.48 7.42
C THR A 266 -1.93 -9.45 8.20
N LEU A 267 -2.91 -8.71 7.70
CA LEU A 267 -4.25 -8.65 8.27
C LEU A 267 -4.94 -10.02 8.23
N ARG A 268 -4.94 -10.70 7.07
CA ARG A 268 -5.53 -12.04 6.91
C ARG A 268 -4.89 -13.05 7.86
N GLY A 269 -3.57 -13.00 8.06
CA GLY A 269 -2.86 -13.83 9.04
C GLY A 269 -3.34 -13.59 10.48
N LEU A 270 -3.53 -12.32 10.87
CA LEU A 270 -4.09 -11.96 12.18
C LEU A 270 -5.53 -12.46 12.35
N LEU A 271 -6.37 -12.29 11.33
CA LEU A 271 -7.77 -12.75 11.33
C LEU A 271 -7.87 -14.27 11.42
N ALA A 272 -7.08 -15.00 10.63
CA ALA A 272 -7.01 -16.46 10.65
C ALA A 272 -6.60 -16.99 12.04
N SER A 273 -5.57 -16.38 12.65
CA SER A 273 -5.16 -16.73 14.01
C SER A 273 -6.27 -16.46 15.04
N ALA A 274 -7.03 -15.39 14.88
CA ALA A 274 -8.13 -15.04 15.78
C ALA A 274 -9.30 -16.02 15.66
N LEU A 275 -9.69 -16.38 14.43
CA LEU A 275 -10.72 -17.38 14.17
C LEU A 275 -10.32 -18.73 14.76
N SER A 276 -9.09 -19.21 14.49
CA SER A 276 -8.55 -20.46 15.04
C SER A 276 -8.51 -20.50 16.58
N ALA A 277 -8.45 -19.36 17.25
CA ALA A 277 -8.56 -19.28 18.70
C ALA A 277 -10.02 -19.44 19.20
N LEU A 278 -11.00 -18.93 18.45
CA LEU A 278 -12.43 -19.04 18.77
C LEU A 278 -12.96 -20.48 18.59
N GLU A 279 -12.70 -21.08 17.42
CA GLU A 279 -11.69 -22.14 17.39
C GLU A 279 -11.67 -23.18 18.52
N LYS A 280 -10.49 -23.21 19.13
CA LYS A 280 -10.06 -24.20 20.11
C LYS A 280 -10.64 -23.99 21.51
N GLY A 281 -11.51 -22.99 21.70
CA GLY A 281 -12.03 -22.56 23.00
C GLY A 281 -10.99 -21.81 23.84
N SER A 282 -11.46 -20.99 24.80
CA SER A 282 -10.59 -20.21 25.69
C SER A 282 -9.64 -21.13 26.47
N PRO A 283 -8.31 -20.86 26.54
CA PRO A 283 -7.37 -21.65 27.34
C PRO A 283 -7.57 -21.53 28.86
N THR A 284 -8.56 -20.78 29.33
CA THR A 284 -8.77 -20.45 30.74
C THR A 284 -9.33 -21.59 31.59
N THR A 285 -9.61 -22.76 31.03
CA THR A 285 -9.88 -23.97 31.83
C THR A 285 -8.55 -24.59 32.27
N SER A 286 -8.24 -24.42 33.56
CA SER A 286 -7.09 -25.01 34.24
C SER A 286 -6.95 -26.50 33.88
N ALA A 287 -5.71 -27.00 33.85
CA ALA A 287 -5.39 -28.39 33.49
C ALA A 287 -6.20 -29.46 34.27
N HIS A 288 -6.75 -29.09 35.44
CA HIS A 288 -7.61 -29.95 36.27
C HIS A 288 -9.01 -30.22 35.68
N GLN A 289 -9.52 -29.37 34.79
CA GLN A 289 -10.83 -29.58 34.13
C GLN A 289 -10.75 -30.36 32.82
N ARG A 290 -9.54 -30.62 32.30
CA ARG A 290 -9.35 -31.34 31.02
C ARG A 290 -9.63 -32.85 31.12
N GLN A 291 -9.54 -33.44 32.31
CA GLN A 291 -9.73 -34.89 32.50
C GLN A 291 -11.19 -35.35 32.60
N LYS A 292 -12.18 -34.44 32.54
CA LYS A 292 -13.62 -34.80 32.61
C LYS A 292 -14.43 -34.51 31.34
N ALA A 293 -13.80 -34.10 30.23
CA ALA A 293 -14.50 -33.77 28.99
C ALA A 293 -14.32 -34.87 27.92
N SER A 294 -14.94 -36.04 28.13
CA SER A 294 -15.15 -37.06 27.08
C SER A 294 -16.60 -37.06 26.55
N ALA A 295 -17.35 -35.98 26.78
CA ALA A 295 -18.68 -35.77 26.22
C ALA A 295 -18.58 -34.87 24.97
N PRO A 296 -19.34 -35.16 23.89
CA PRO A 296 -19.48 -34.25 22.76
C PRO A 296 -20.01 -32.90 23.27
N GLN A 297 -19.24 -31.83 23.07
CA GLN A 297 -19.66 -30.48 23.47
C GLN A 297 -20.83 -30.02 22.56
N PRO A 298 -21.98 -29.63 23.12
CA PRO A 298 -23.11 -29.18 22.33
C PRO A 298 -22.84 -27.80 21.68
N GLY A 299 -23.15 -27.69 20.39
CA GLY A 299 -23.43 -26.44 19.68
C GLY A 299 -22.32 -25.39 19.67
N ARG A 300 -21.22 -25.63 18.96
CA ARG A 300 -20.18 -24.63 18.75
C ARG A 300 -20.73 -23.46 17.92
N ARG A 301 -20.93 -22.30 18.56
CA ARG A 301 -21.51 -21.10 17.93
C ARG A 301 -20.59 -20.57 16.83
N THR A 302 -21.18 -20.28 15.66
CA THR A 302 -20.50 -19.65 14.53
C THR A 302 -20.00 -18.24 14.90
N PRO A 303 -18.70 -17.93 14.72
CA PRO A 303 -18.16 -16.61 14.98
C PRO A 303 -18.88 -15.52 14.18
N GLN A 304 -19.12 -14.37 14.82
CA GLN A 304 -19.73 -13.19 14.19
C GLN A 304 -18.64 -12.17 13.87
N VAL A 305 -18.55 -11.74 12.61
CA VAL A 305 -17.56 -10.80 12.11
C VAL A 305 -18.24 -9.56 11.55
N LEU A 306 -17.72 -8.40 11.89
CA LEU A 306 -18.09 -7.13 11.27
C LEU A 306 -16.90 -6.64 10.43
N SER A 307 -17.12 -6.38 9.14
CA SER A 307 -16.15 -5.68 8.28
C SER A 307 -16.72 -4.32 7.90
N LEU A 308 -15.99 -3.26 8.21
CA LEU A 308 -16.34 -1.88 7.86
C LEU A 308 -15.48 -1.41 6.69
N PHE A 309 -16.08 -0.63 5.79
CA PHE A 309 -15.49 -0.05 4.57
C PHE A 309 -15.30 -1.01 3.39
N GLY A 310 -15.98 -2.15 3.40
CA GLY A 310 -16.15 -2.95 2.18
C GLY A 310 -14.91 -3.69 1.69
N GLU A 311 -13.93 -3.91 2.57
CA GLU A 311 -12.70 -4.62 2.24
C GLU A 311 -12.87 -6.15 2.34
N SER A 312 -11.91 -6.89 1.76
CA SER A 312 -11.97 -8.35 1.63
C SER A 312 -11.98 -9.14 2.95
N SER A 313 -11.73 -8.52 4.11
CA SER A 313 -11.58 -9.18 5.41
C SER A 313 -12.84 -9.93 5.87
N GLY A 314 -14.02 -9.37 5.62
CA GLY A 314 -15.30 -9.99 5.98
C GLY A 314 -15.53 -11.27 5.17
N VAL A 315 -15.31 -11.20 3.86
CA VAL A 315 -15.41 -12.37 2.96
C VAL A 315 -14.35 -13.42 3.29
N PHE A 316 -13.11 -12.99 3.59
CA PHE A 316 -12.06 -13.88 4.06
C PHE A 316 -12.49 -14.65 5.31
N CYS A 317 -13.02 -13.97 6.33
CA CYS A 317 -13.49 -14.65 7.54
C CYS A 317 -14.68 -15.58 7.27
N ALA A 318 -15.57 -15.22 6.33
CA ALA A 318 -16.70 -16.05 5.95
C ALA A 318 -16.28 -17.35 5.24
N ALA A 319 -15.27 -17.28 4.37
CA ALA A 319 -14.64 -18.44 3.75
C ALA A 319 -14.03 -19.40 4.80
N GLN A 320 -13.60 -18.85 5.94
CA GLN A 320 -13.11 -19.60 7.10
C GLN A 320 -14.23 -20.03 8.08
N GLY A 321 -15.49 -19.89 7.69
CA GLY A 321 -16.64 -20.40 8.45
C GLY A 321 -17.29 -19.41 9.42
N ALA A 322 -16.89 -18.13 9.43
CA ALA A 322 -17.60 -17.10 10.19
C ALA A 322 -18.89 -16.63 9.48
N LEU A 323 -19.78 -15.97 10.22
CA LEU A 323 -20.86 -15.17 9.65
C LEU A 323 -20.40 -13.71 9.64
N SER A 324 -20.39 -13.09 8.46
CA SER A 324 -19.79 -11.77 8.24
C SER A 324 -20.83 -10.75 7.77
N SER A 325 -20.98 -9.67 8.55
CA SER A 325 -21.68 -8.47 8.13
C SER A 325 -20.66 -7.48 7.57
N CYS A 326 -20.75 -7.19 6.27
CA CYS A 326 -19.84 -6.30 5.55
C CYS A 326 -20.56 -4.99 5.22
N PHE A 327 -19.97 -3.87 5.61
CA PHE A 327 -20.52 -2.55 5.36
C PHE A 327 -19.65 -1.78 4.36
N VAL A 328 -20.25 -1.36 3.24
CA VAL A 328 -19.60 -0.51 2.23
C VAL A 328 -19.99 0.96 2.48
N PRO A 329 -19.10 1.93 2.24
CA PRO A 329 -19.45 3.35 2.33
C PRO A 329 -20.56 3.70 1.33
N ALA A 330 -21.62 4.37 1.76
CA ALA A 330 -22.69 4.85 0.88
C ALA A 330 -22.25 6.03 -0.02
N TRP A 331 -21.05 6.57 0.22
CA TRP A 331 -20.44 7.61 -0.59
C TRP A 331 -19.32 7.04 -1.45
N GLY A 332 -19.19 7.55 -2.67
CA GLY A 332 -18.26 7.03 -3.67
C GLY A 332 -18.95 6.07 -4.65
N PHE A 333 -18.43 4.85 -4.76
CA PHE A 333 -18.87 3.79 -5.68
C PHE A 333 -19.45 2.58 -4.90
N PRO A 334 -20.59 2.75 -4.18
CA PRO A 334 -21.13 1.75 -3.27
C PRO A 334 -21.61 0.48 -3.98
N GLU A 335 -22.23 0.60 -5.14
CA GLU A 335 -22.79 -0.54 -5.88
C GLU A 335 -21.67 -1.42 -6.43
N GLU A 336 -20.62 -0.81 -6.99
CA GLU A 336 -19.44 -1.51 -7.47
C GLU A 336 -18.69 -2.20 -6.33
N ALA A 337 -18.57 -1.55 -5.16
CA ALA A 337 -17.96 -2.15 -3.98
C ALA A 337 -18.79 -3.33 -3.45
N LYS A 338 -20.12 -3.22 -3.47
CA LYS A 338 -21.02 -4.30 -3.06
C LYS A 338 -20.93 -5.49 -4.02
N GLU A 339 -21.02 -5.23 -5.33
CA GLU A 339 -20.89 -6.25 -6.37
C GLU A 339 -19.53 -6.95 -6.28
N ALA A 340 -18.45 -6.21 -6.05
CA ALA A 340 -17.12 -6.77 -5.86
C ALA A 340 -17.04 -7.74 -4.67
N LEU A 341 -17.68 -7.42 -3.54
CA LEU A 341 -17.73 -8.31 -2.37
C LEU A 341 -18.60 -9.55 -2.62
N GLU A 342 -19.74 -9.39 -3.29
CA GLU A 342 -20.64 -10.49 -3.62
C GLU A 342 -19.97 -11.47 -4.60
N MET A 343 -19.29 -10.95 -5.63
CA MET A 343 -18.47 -11.75 -6.53
C MET A 343 -17.32 -12.46 -5.80
N LEU A 344 -16.67 -11.77 -4.85
CA LEU A 344 -15.61 -12.36 -4.05
C LEU A 344 -16.14 -13.48 -3.14
N ALA A 345 -17.33 -13.31 -2.55
CA ALA A 345 -17.97 -14.32 -1.72
C ALA A 345 -18.41 -15.54 -2.54
N ALA A 346 -18.99 -15.32 -3.73
CA ALA A 346 -19.36 -16.38 -4.65
C ALA A 346 -18.14 -17.20 -5.08
N ARG A 347 -17.03 -16.53 -5.42
CA ARG A 347 -15.77 -17.19 -5.79
C ARG A 347 -15.20 -18.06 -4.66
N ASN A 348 -15.43 -17.68 -3.41
CA ASN A 348 -14.96 -18.42 -2.24
C ASN A 348 -16.04 -19.35 -1.64
N GLY A 349 -17.18 -19.54 -2.31
CA GLY A 349 -18.24 -20.45 -1.88
C GLY A 349 -18.81 -20.11 -0.50
N CYS A 350 -18.93 -18.82 -0.17
CA CYS A 350 -19.38 -18.35 1.14
C CYS A 350 -20.45 -17.24 1.06
N SER A 351 -21.17 -17.14 -0.06
CA SER A 351 -22.20 -16.13 -0.26
C SER A 351 -23.29 -16.18 0.80
N GLU A 352 -23.66 -17.37 1.28
CA GLU A 352 -24.66 -17.59 2.32
C GLU A 352 -24.24 -17.09 3.72
N LYS A 353 -22.95 -16.79 3.89
CA LYS A 353 -22.36 -16.32 5.15
C LYS A 353 -22.02 -14.84 5.14
N VAL A 354 -22.22 -14.15 4.02
CA VAL A 354 -21.89 -12.74 3.85
C VAL A 354 -23.17 -11.94 3.64
N THR A 355 -23.36 -10.91 4.45
CA THR A 355 -24.37 -9.88 4.21
C THR A 355 -23.65 -8.58 3.89
N VAL A 356 -23.99 -7.94 2.78
CA VAL A 356 -23.42 -6.64 2.39
C VAL A 356 -24.48 -5.55 2.56
N SER A 357 -24.12 -4.45 3.21
CA SER A 357 -25.01 -3.32 3.47
C SER A 357 -24.26 -2.00 3.30
N SER A 358 -24.99 -0.92 3.08
CA SER A 358 -24.41 0.42 2.97
C SER A 358 -24.31 1.09 4.34
N LEU A 359 -23.34 1.99 4.48
CA LEU A 359 -23.04 2.72 5.71
C LEU A 359 -22.96 4.21 5.43
N SER A 360 -23.57 5.02 6.28
CA SER A 360 -23.50 6.47 6.18
C SER A 360 -22.12 7.02 6.53
N LYS A 361 -21.88 8.27 6.15
CA LYS A 361 -20.60 8.95 6.41
C LYS A 361 -20.33 9.16 7.90
N GLU A 362 -21.39 9.22 8.70
CA GLU A 362 -21.31 9.43 10.14
C GLU A 362 -21.48 8.11 10.88
N PRO A 363 -20.49 7.69 11.70
CA PRO A 363 -20.54 6.40 12.36
C PRO A 363 -21.66 6.32 13.40
N SER A 364 -22.59 5.37 13.24
CA SER A 364 -23.63 5.08 14.24
C SER A 364 -23.84 3.58 14.47
N LEU A 365 -24.11 3.20 15.72
CA LEU A 365 -24.49 1.83 16.09
C LEU A 365 -25.86 1.43 15.54
N SER A 366 -26.76 2.40 15.32
CA SER A 366 -28.10 2.13 14.80
C SER A 366 -28.05 1.47 13.43
N GLU A 367 -27.15 1.94 12.57
CA GLU A 367 -26.93 1.41 11.22
C GLU A 367 -26.38 -0.03 11.22
N LEU A 368 -25.71 -0.43 12.31
CA LEU A 368 -25.20 -1.79 12.48
C LEU A 368 -26.26 -2.77 13.01
N GLY A 369 -27.51 -2.33 13.23
CA GLY A 369 -28.61 -3.14 13.78
C GLY A 369 -29.14 -2.72 15.16
N GLY A 370 -28.96 -1.46 15.55
CA GLY A 370 -29.52 -0.89 16.80
C GLY A 370 -28.71 -1.20 18.07
N GLU A 371 -29.30 -0.96 19.25
CA GLU A 371 -28.69 -1.31 20.56
C GLU A 371 -28.30 -2.79 20.66
N SER A 372 -28.98 -3.65 19.89
CA SER A 372 -28.69 -5.07 19.75
C SER A 372 -27.31 -5.37 19.14
N SER A 373 -26.66 -4.38 18.52
CA SER A 373 -25.33 -4.53 17.91
C SER A 373 -24.18 -4.12 18.82
N ARG A 374 -24.47 -3.56 20.00
CA ARG A 374 -23.45 -3.33 21.03
C ARG A 374 -22.88 -4.68 21.50
N CYS A 375 -21.55 -4.80 21.51
CA CYS A 375 -20.86 -6.02 21.94
C CYS A 375 -21.37 -7.31 21.24
N LYS A 376 -21.65 -7.24 19.93
CA LYS A 376 -22.25 -8.33 19.16
C LYS A 376 -21.20 -9.21 18.44
N PHE A 377 -20.09 -8.62 18.02
CA PHE A 377 -19.14 -9.28 17.11
C PHE A 377 -17.92 -9.82 17.84
N ASP A 378 -17.47 -11.02 17.46
CA ASP A 378 -16.26 -11.65 18.00
C ASP A 378 -15.00 -11.02 17.38
N ILE A 379 -15.10 -10.58 16.12
CA ILE A 379 -14.07 -9.84 15.41
C ILE A 379 -14.70 -8.64 14.70
N VAL A 380 -14.06 -7.48 14.79
CA VAL A 380 -14.40 -6.28 14.01
C VAL A 380 -13.17 -5.82 13.22
N SER A 381 -13.28 -5.68 11.91
CA SER A 381 -12.26 -5.12 11.03
C SER A 381 -12.69 -3.71 10.60
N LEU A 382 -11.88 -2.71 10.96
CA LEU A 382 -12.06 -1.31 10.59
C LEU A 382 -10.98 -0.93 9.58
N GLU A 383 -11.34 -0.83 8.30
CA GLU A 383 -10.37 -0.62 7.21
C GLU A 383 -10.71 0.59 6.33
N PRO A 384 -10.78 1.80 6.91
CA PRO A 384 -11.18 2.97 6.16
C PRO A 384 -10.21 3.30 5.01
N PRO A 385 -10.68 4.04 3.99
CA PRO A 385 -9.79 4.69 3.03
C PRO A 385 -8.87 5.69 3.75
N PRO A 386 -7.88 6.30 3.07
CA PRO A 386 -7.06 7.34 3.68
C PRO A 386 -7.93 8.51 4.17
N LEU A 387 -8.19 8.57 5.49
CA LEU A 387 -8.97 9.65 6.13
C LEU A 387 -8.14 10.93 6.31
N ALA A 388 -6.81 10.84 6.22
CA ALA A 388 -5.89 11.98 6.17
C ALA A 388 -4.97 11.86 4.94
N PRO A 389 -5.48 12.09 3.73
CA PRO A 389 -4.69 11.97 2.50
C PRO A 389 -3.59 13.04 2.39
N THR A 390 -3.72 14.16 3.10
CA THR A 390 -2.78 15.29 3.06
C THR A 390 -2.43 15.78 4.46
N TYR A 391 -1.31 16.49 4.63
CA TYR A 391 -0.94 17.04 5.92
C TYR A 391 -1.97 18.05 6.46
N GLY A 392 -2.66 18.77 5.57
CA GLY A 392 -3.73 19.71 5.94
C GLY A 392 -5.02 19.03 6.44
N SER A 393 -5.21 17.73 6.16
CA SER A 393 -6.39 16.96 6.59
C SER A 393 -6.13 16.07 7.82
N VAL A 394 -4.95 16.17 8.45
CA VAL A 394 -4.56 15.30 9.57
C VAL A 394 -5.48 15.46 10.79
N GLU A 395 -5.90 16.69 11.13
CA GLU A 395 -6.78 16.92 12.28
C GLU A 395 -8.19 16.35 12.05
N GLU A 396 -8.76 16.56 10.86
CA GLU A 396 -10.05 15.98 10.50
C GLU A 396 -9.97 14.45 10.43
N GLY A 397 -8.92 13.91 9.80
CA GLY A 397 -8.68 12.47 9.78
C GLY A 397 -8.53 11.88 11.18
N ALA A 398 -7.89 12.59 12.12
CA ALA A 398 -7.77 12.16 13.51
C ALA A 398 -9.13 12.08 14.22
N ARG A 399 -10.04 13.04 13.97
CA ARG A 399 -11.43 12.99 14.48
C ARG A 399 -12.18 11.79 13.90
N LEU A 400 -12.11 11.59 12.59
CA LEU A 400 -12.78 10.47 11.91
C LEU A 400 -12.24 9.11 12.40
N TYR A 401 -10.91 8.94 12.52
CA TYR A 401 -10.34 7.71 13.08
C TYR A 401 -10.82 7.47 14.52
N THR A 402 -10.94 8.52 15.33
CA THR A 402 -11.45 8.41 16.71
C THR A 402 -12.90 7.95 16.70
N ALA A 403 -13.77 8.60 15.91
CA ALA A 403 -15.19 8.28 15.84
C ALA A 403 -15.45 6.85 15.32
N TRP A 404 -14.82 6.47 14.21
CA TRP A 404 -14.96 5.12 13.64
C TRP A 404 -14.38 4.04 14.55
N THR A 405 -13.28 4.32 15.26
CA THR A 405 -12.72 3.38 16.24
C THR A 405 -13.66 3.20 17.43
N ALA A 406 -14.33 4.26 17.89
CA ALA A 406 -15.28 4.20 19.00
C ALA A 406 -16.49 3.32 18.63
N LEU A 407 -17.02 3.48 17.42
CA LEU A 407 -18.07 2.63 16.88
C LEU A 407 -17.63 1.16 16.82
N ALA A 408 -16.47 0.90 16.20
CA ALA A 408 -15.95 -0.45 16.04
C ALA A 408 -15.65 -1.13 17.39
N ALA A 409 -15.10 -0.39 18.35
CA ALA A 409 -14.88 -0.87 19.72
C ALA A 409 -16.19 -1.21 20.42
N SER A 410 -17.22 -0.36 20.28
CA SER A 410 -18.55 -0.59 20.87
C SER A 410 -19.25 -1.82 20.31
N ALA A 411 -19.05 -2.12 19.03
CA ALA A 411 -19.59 -3.29 18.36
C ALA A 411 -18.85 -4.61 18.73
N THR A 412 -17.60 -4.50 19.19
CA THR A 412 -16.75 -5.65 19.53
C THR A 412 -17.09 -6.19 20.93
N LYS A 413 -17.26 -7.51 21.05
CA LYS A 413 -17.44 -8.18 22.35
C LYS A 413 -16.24 -7.96 23.27
N PRO A 414 -16.42 -7.91 24.60
CA PRO A 414 -15.33 -8.16 25.54
C PRO A 414 -14.69 -9.52 25.26
N GLY A 415 -13.36 -9.55 25.19
CA GLY A 415 -12.58 -10.70 24.72
C GLY A 415 -12.49 -10.82 23.19
N GLY A 416 -13.23 -10.03 22.42
CA GLY A 416 -13.17 -9.98 20.96
C GLY A 416 -11.95 -9.22 20.42
N LEU A 417 -11.68 -9.40 19.12
CA LEU A 417 -10.59 -8.73 18.42
C LEU A 417 -11.12 -7.55 17.60
N LEU A 418 -10.63 -6.35 17.87
CA LEU A 418 -10.78 -5.20 16.99
C LEU A 418 -9.48 -5.03 16.18
N VAL A 419 -9.59 -5.00 14.86
CA VAL A 419 -8.48 -4.70 13.96
C VAL A 419 -8.74 -3.37 13.26
N ILE A 420 -7.71 -2.51 13.22
CA ILE A 420 -7.79 -1.17 12.65
C ILE A 420 -6.65 -1.03 11.65
N SER A 421 -6.99 -0.69 10.41
CA SER A 421 -6.02 -0.39 9.35
C SER A 421 -5.97 1.11 9.07
N CYS A 422 -4.77 1.64 8.87
CA CYS A 422 -4.54 3.05 8.52
C CYS A 422 -3.65 3.15 7.28
N ARG A 423 -4.21 3.70 6.20
CA ARG A 423 -3.53 3.95 4.92
C ARG A 423 -3.10 5.42 4.73
N SER A 424 -3.33 6.24 5.75
CA SER A 424 -3.02 7.67 5.71
C SER A 424 -1.54 7.89 6.00
N ARG A 425 -0.72 8.14 4.96
CA ARG A 425 0.74 8.35 5.10
C ARG A 425 1.12 9.47 6.07
N THR A 426 0.27 10.48 6.18
CA THR A 426 0.46 11.66 7.01
C THR A 426 0.09 11.43 8.48
N MET A 427 -0.65 10.34 8.75
CA MET A 427 -1.01 9.94 10.10
C MET A 427 0.19 9.23 10.74
N SER A 428 0.87 9.93 11.65
CA SER A 428 1.94 9.31 12.44
C SER A 428 1.38 8.20 13.33
N ALA A 429 2.19 7.18 13.60
CA ALA A 429 1.78 6.08 14.47
C ALA A 429 1.42 6.55 15.89
N VAL A 430 2.12 7.56 16.42
CA VAL A 430 1.83 8.13 17.75
C VAL A 430 0.45 8.79 17.77
N ARG A 431 0.14 9.61 16.74
CA ARG A 431 -1.17 10.25 16.63
C ARG A 431 -2.28 9.22 16.47
N LEU A 432 -2.12 8.22 15.61
CA LEU A 432 -3.09 7.13 15.44
C LEU A 432 -3.37 6.42 16.77
N MET A 433 -2.33 6.03 17.51
CA MET A 433 -2.49 5.36 18.81
C MET A 433 -3.21 6.24 19.84
N ARG A 434 -3.01 7.57 19.82
CA ARG A 434 -3.74 8.51 20.68
C ARG A 434 -5.24 8.55 20.31
N CYS A 435 -5.57 8.63 19.02
CA CYS A 435 -6.95 8.56 18.52
C CYS A 435 -7.63 7.26 18.97
N ILE A 436 -6.95 6.13 18.79
CA ILE A 436 -7.45 4.80 19.19
C ILE A 436 -7.68 4.73 20.70
N ASN A 437 -6.72 5.22 21.51
CA ASN A 437 -6.86 5.20 22.96
C ASN A 437 -8.03 6.08 23.44
N LEU A 438 -8.15 7.29 22.87
CA LEU A 438 -9.27 8.19 23.16
C LEU A 438 -10.62 7.55 22.80
N ALA A 439 -10.70 6.90 21.64
CA ALA A 439 -11.90 6.21 21.18
C ALA A 439 -12.33 5.03 22.06
N VAL A 440 -11.38 4.19 22.49
CA VAL A 440 -11.67 3.08 23.41
C VAL A 440 -12.11 3.59 24.78
N TRP A 441 -11.46 4.66 25.27
CA TRP A 441 -11.82 5.29 26.54
C TRP A 441 -13.20 5.95 26.49
N SER A 442 -13.54 6.67 25.42
CA SER A 442 -14.81 7.40 25.32
C SER A 442 -16.04 6.50 25.37
N VAL A 443 -15.90 5.23 24.96
CA VAL A 443 -16.98 4.22 25.02
C VAL A 443 -16.94 3.38 26.30
N GLY A 444 -16.10 3.77 27.27
CA GLY A 444 -16.00 3.13 28.58
C GLY A 444 -15.38 1.73 28.54
N LEU A 445 -14.54 1.42 27.55
CA LEU A 445 -13.89 0.13 27.40
C LEU A 445 -12.41 0.18 27.79
N ARG A 446 -11.80 -1.00 27.92
CA ARG A 446 -10.34 -1.17 28.00
C ARG A 446 -9.88 -2.05 26.85
N ALA A 447 -8.62 -1.95 26.48
CA ALA A 447 -8.05 -2.78 25.43
C ALA A 447 -6.63 -3.23 25.78
N ARG A 448 -6.23 -4.38 25.24
CA ARG A 448 -4.84 -4.83 25.18
C ARG A 448 -4.37 -4.78 23.74
N LEU A 449 -3.28 -4.06 23.48
CA LEU A 449 -2.59 -4.09 22.20
C LEU A 449 -1.95 -5.48 22.00
N VAL A 450 -2.40 -6.22 20.97
CA VAL A 450 -1.91 -7.57 20.67
C VAL A 450 -1.17 -7.65 19.34
N HIS A 451 -1.35 -6.65 18.47
CA HIS A 451 -0.64 -6.56 17.20
C HIS A 451 -0.42 -5.10 16.81
N ARG A 452 0.74 -4.80 16.24
CA ARG A 452 1.03 -3.53 15.58
C ARG A 452 2.03 -3.76 14.45
N SER A 453 1.68 -3.35 13.24
CA SER A 453 2.58 -3.27 12.09
C SER A 453 2.70 -1.82 11.59
N ALA A 454 3.82 -1.51 10.95
CA ALA A 454 4.06 -0.22 10.29
C ALA A 454 4.23 -0.36 8.77
N HIS A 455 4.03 -1.56 8.24
CA HIS A 455 4.10 -1.88 6.82
C HIS A 455 3.09 -2.98 6.48
N ALA A 456 2.81 -3.10 5.18
CA ALA A 456 1.85 -4.05 4.61
C ALA A 456 2.31 -5.51 4.66
N GLY A 457 3.61 -5.75 4.50
CA GLY A 457 4.20 -7.09 4.44
C GLY A 457 5.69 -6.99 4.12
N LEU A 458 6.38 -8.14 4.08
CA LEU A 458 7.83 -8.17 3.79
C LEU A 458 8.15 -7.88 2.32
N ASP A 459 7.17 -8.01 1.43
CA ASP A 459 7.22 -7.64 0.01
C ASP A 459 6.91 -6.17 -0.27
N SER A 460 6.58 -5.41 0.78
CA SER A 460 6.37 -3.96 0.71
C SER A 460 7.38 -3.24 1.61
N PRO A 461 8.71 -3.37 1.35
CA PRO A 461 9.73 -2.70 2.14
C PRO A 461 9.56 -1.19 2.04
N ILE A 462 9.86 -0.49 3.14
CA ILE A 462 9.89 0.98 3.20
C ILE A 462 11.36 1.40 3.24
N HIS A 463 11.72 2.44 2.49
CA HIS A 463 13.07 2.97 2.52
C HIS A 463 13.45 3.40 3.94
N PHE A 464 14.60 2.95 4.43
CA PHE A 464 15.00 3.13 5.83
C PHE A 464 15.02 4.60 6.29
N ALA A 465 15.29 5.54 5.39
CA ALA A 465 15.29 6.98 5.69
C ALA A 465 13.88 7.62 5.76
N LEU A 466 12.83 6.91 5.35
CA LEU A 466 11.45 7.41 5.26
C LEU A 466 10.54 6.77 6.31
N GLN A 467 11.08 6.53 7.52
CA GLN A 467 10.39 5.81 8.62
C GLN A 467 9.13 6.54 9.13
N ASP A 468 9.07 7.85 8.89
CA ASP A 468 7.93 8.69 9.20
C ASP A 468 6.80 8.52 8.17
N THR A 469 7.09 7.98 6.99
CA THR A 469 6.09 7.69 5.96
C THR A 469 5.46 6.33 6.19
N ASN A 470 4.16 6.30 6.47
CA ASN A 470 3.42 5.07 6.73
C ASN A 470 2.64 4.64 5.49
N GLN A 471 3.00 3.53 4.86
CA GLN A 471 2.21 3.02 3.72
C GLN A 471 0.92 2.34 4.19
N LEU A 472 1.03 1.46 5.18
CA LEU A 472 -0.09 0.78 5.84
C LEU A 472 0.30 0.43 7.27
N GLN A 473 -0.53 0.83 8.24
CA GLN A 473 -0.41 0.40 9.63
C GLN A 473 -1.59 -0.48 9.99
N THR A 474 -1.34 -1.58 10.68
CA THR A 474 -2.40 -2.43 11.24
C THR A 474 -2.24 -2.51 12.75
N VAL A 475 -3.32 -2.24 13.47
CA VAL A 475 -3.38 -2.30 14.94
C VAL A 475 -4.42 -3.34 15.33
N GLY A 476 -4.03 -4.32 16.13
CA GLY A 476 -4.93 -5.34 16.69
C GLY A 476 -5.10 -5.14 18.19
N LEU A 477 -6.35 -5.03 18.64
CA LEU A 477 -6.73 -4.83 20.03
C LEU A 477 -7.63 -5.96 20.51
N ARG A 478 -7.28 -6.54 21.66
CA ARG A 478 -8.21 -7.38 22.43
C ARG A 478 -9.05 -6.46 23.31
N ILE A 479 -10.35 -6.37 23.06
CA ILE A 479 -11.27 -5.56 23.86
C ILE A 479 -11.50 -6.25 25.21
N LEU A 480 -11.55 -5.46 26.29
CA LEU A 480 -11.74 -5.91 27.66
C LEU A 480 -12.94 -5.17 28.25
N GLN A 481 -13.59 -5.77 29.25
CA GLN A 481 -14.62 -5.06 30.02
C GLN A 481 -14.00 -3.80 30.66
N GLY A 482 -14.72 -2.70 30.57
CA GLY A 482 -14.39 -1.48 31.30
C GLY A 482 -14.77 -1.60 32.77
N THR A 483 -14.13 -0.77 33.60
CA THR A 483 -14.66 -0.44 34.93
C THR A 483 -15.85 0.49 34.70
N GLY A 484 -17.04 0.20 35.24
CA GLY A 484 -18.31 0.90 34.98
C GLY A 484 -18.39 2.41 35.30
N ALA A 485 -17.28 3.13 35.34
CA ALA A 485 -17.15 4.56 35.59
C ALA A 485 -17.16 5.43 34.32
N GLY A 486 -17.10 4.84 33.12
CA GLY A 486 -16.98 5.59 31.86
C GLY A 486 -18.29 6.16 31.31
N THR A 487 -19.45 5.61 31.71
CA THR A 487 -20.75 6.02 31.18
C THR A 487 -21.21 7.40 31.67
N ALA A 488 -20.65 7.92 32.76
CA ALA A 488 -21.02 9.23 33.31
C ALA A 488 -20.25 10.43 32.71
N ARG A 489 -19.29 10.22 31.79
CA ARG A 489 -18.41 11.30 31.28
C ARG A 489 -18.45 11.52 29.76
N ALA A 490 -19.17 10.68 29.01
CA ALA A 490 -19.28 10.81 27.56
C ALA A 490 -20.28 11.90 27.12
N GLU A 491 -21.12 12.42 28.03
CA GLU A 491 -22.10 13.48 27.74
C GLU A 491 -21.52 14.91 27.90
N GLU A 492 -20.28 15.06 28.37
CA GLU A 492 -19.63 16.37 28.62
C GLU A 492 -18.51 16.74 27.62
N LEU A 493 -18.22 15.91 26.61
CA LEU A 493 -17.15 16.11 25.62
C LEU A 493 -17.69 16.05 24.19
#